data_AF-A0AAD3GZ27-F1
#
_entry.id   AF-A0AAD3GZ27-F1
#
_cell.length_a   1.000
_cell.length_b   1.000
_cell.length_c   1.000
_cell.angle_alpha   90.00
_cell.angle_beta   90.00
_cell.angle_gamma   90.00
#
_symmetry.space_group_name_H-M   'P 1'
#
loop_
_entity.id
_entity.type
_entity.pdbx_description
1 polymer ?
#
loop_
_entity_poly.entity_id
_entity_poly.type
_entity_poly.pdbx_seq_one_letter_code
_entity_poly.pdbx_strand_id
1 'polypeptide(L)'
;MKSYHIEPTYKKSVCEVELWRKREDIQESDSTTWRYNWNGPILRKESWWRWAEWTIDIPETEEEIEAFLSYKPFENLEAYLDHHGGETIEECLIGSLPVDDDDSCCLPDEAEMISCWDGQGEEFKIELTRDLELSEEDREQMALEAEEAYNGEDGLYEEGLENLGWEHCETIYEVYCKLKIELEEMEEEKLVRLFNEFQSMLRSDLKSFPEKLGNIFEAILDTESYEEENEPKKVVTRYDDAVKKFGEEKVLKTLLDEIPTTLTCAFEGEVTAIYPAFVVAAQLPNANTSIIYSLLRENPDACNPSLVQYT
;
A
#
# COMPACT_ATOMS: atom_id res chain seq x y z
N MET A 1 14.31 -1.48 0.76
CA MET A 1 13.36 -1.71 -0.34
C MET A 1 12.44 -0.52 -0.47
N LYS A 2 12.32 0.05 -1.67
CA LYS A 2 11.35 1.11 -1.98
C LYS A 2 10.12 0.51 -2.66
N SER A 3 8.93 0.80 -2.15
CA SER A 3 7.68 0.39 -2.78
C SER A 3 7.10 1.53 -3.62
N TYR A 4 6.67 1.22 -4.84
CA TYR A 4 5.96 2.13 -5.72
C TYR A 4 4.53 1.65 -5.93
N HIS A 5 3.56 2.50 -5.61
CA HIS A 5 2.17 2.29 -5.92
C HIS A 5 1.87 2.75 -7.35
N ILE A 6 1.17 1.91 -8.11
CA ILE A 6 0.89 2.11 -9.53
C ILE A 6 -0.61 1.95 -9.76
N GLU A 7 -1.22 2.97 -10.36
CA GLU A 7 -2.63 2.94 -10.76
C GLU A 7 -2.81 3.50 -12.20
N PRO A 8 -3.75 2.98 -12.99
CA PRO A 8 -4.08 3.55 -14.29
C PRO A 8 -4.73 4.91 -14.10
N THR A 9 -4.63 5.82 -15.07
CA THR A 9 -5.31 7.12 -14.97
C THR A 9 -6.75 7.11 -15.50
N TYR A 10 -7.11 6.10 -16.29
CA TYR A 10 -8.45 5.91 -16.84
C TYR A 10 -9.04 4.56 -16.41
N LYS A 11 -10.38 4.48 -16.44
CA LYS A 11 -11.10 3.23 -16.18
C LYS A 11 -11.21 2.42 -17.46
N LYS A 12 -11.33 1.09 -17.32
CA LYS A 12 -11.48 0.12 -18.42
C LYS A 12 -10.29 0.11 -19.37
N SER A 13 -9.09 0.25 -18.83
CA SER A 13 -7.82 0.24 -19.57
C SER A 13 -6.90 -0.88 -19.11
N VAL A 14 -7.38 -1.83 -18.29
CA VAL A 14 -6.57 -2.91 -17.73
C VAL A 14 -7.03 -4.24 -18.32
N CYS A 15 -6.08 -5.00 -18.84
CA CYS A 15 -6.27 -6.37 -19.29
C CYS A 15 -5.26 -7.26 -18.55
N GLU A 16 -5.77 -8.24 -17.82
CA GLU A 16 -4.97 -9.35 -17.31
C GLU A 16 -4.96 -10.46 -18.35
N VAL A 17 -3.78 -10.90 -18.73
CA VAL A 17 -3.56 -11.88 -19.79
C VAL A 17 -2.90 -13.09 -19.18
N GLU A 18 -3.62 -14.19 -19.12
CA GLU A 18 -3.06 -15.47 -18.72
C GLU A 18 -2.73 -16.30 -19.96
N LEU A 19 -1.52 -16.85 -20.00
CA LEU A 19 -1.04 -17.65 -21.11
C LEU A 19 -0.83 -19.09 -20.68
N TRP A 20 -1.40 -19.99 -21.48
CA TRP A 20 -1.46 -21.40 -21.22
C TRP A 20 -0.94 -22.18 -22.43
N ARG A 21 -0.15 -23.22 -22.19
CA ARG A 21 0.35 -24.12 -23.25
C ARG A 21 -0.23 -25.51 -23.09
N LYS A 22 -0.26 -26.31 -24.16
CA LYS A 22 -0.60 -27.75 -24.02
C LYS A 22 0.56 -28.51 -23.35
N ARG A 23 0.24 -29.50 -22.52
CA ARG A 23 1.20 -30.31 -21.76
C ARG A 23 2.06 -31.27 -22.61
N GLU A 24 1.87 -31.35 -23.92
CA GLU A 24 2.56 -32.34 -24.75
C GLU A 24 4.05 -31.99 -25.01
N ASP A 25 4.94 -32.94 -24.65
CA ASP A 25 6.34 -33.14 -25.04
C ASP A 25 7.33 -31.94 -25.00
N ILE A 26 7.45 -31.24 -23.86
CA ILE A 26 8.72 -30.59 -23.51
C ILE A 26 9.50 -31.50 -22.57
N GLN A 27 10.70 -31.94 -23.01
CA GLN A 27 11.76 -32.34 -22.09
C GLN A 27 12.15 -31.11 -21.28
N GLU A 28 11.80 -31.09 -19.99
CA GLU A 28 12.28 -30.17 -18.93
C GLU A 28 13.14 -29.00 -19.46
N SER A 29 12.52 -28.03 -20.14
CA SER A 29 13.20 -26.80 -20.52
C SER A 29 12.75 -25.73 -19.53
N ASP A 30 13.72 -25.09 -18.88
CA ASP A 30 13.52 -24.03 -17.90
C ASP A 30 12.40 -23.06 -18.29
N SER A 31 11.58 -22.73 -17.28
CA SER A 31 10.38 -21.88 -17.34
C SER A 31 10.57 -20.50 -17.96
N THR A 32 11.80 -20.07 -18.22
CA THR A 32 12.12 -18.73 -18.74
C THR A 32 12.28 -18.66 -20.26
N THR A 33 12.31 -19.80 -20.98
CA THR A 33 12.52 -19.82 -22.45
C THR A 33 11.41 -20.51 -23.23
N TRP A 34 10.31 -20.88 -22.56
CA TRP A 34 9.24 -21.66 -23.17
C TRP A 34 8.65 -21.00 -24.42
N ARG A 35 8.46 -19.67 -24.43
CA ARG A 35 7.94 -18.92 -25.59
C ARG A 35 8.79 -19.08 -26.86
N TYR A 36 10.10 -19.28 -26.72
CA TYR A 36 11.02 -19.37 -27.86
C TYR A 36 11.17 -20.81 -28.38
N ASN A 37 10.95 -21.80 -27.52
CA ASN A 37 11.14 -23.21 -27.83
C ASN A 37 9.82 -23.96 -28.04
N TRP A 38 8.68 -23.34 -27.70
CA TRP A 38 7.37 -23.91 -27.92
C TRP A 38 6.95 -23.76 -29.38
N ASN A 39 6.45 -24.85 -29.95
CA ASN A 39 5.91 -24.89 -31.32
C ASN A 39 4.47 -25.42 -31.37
N GLY A 40 3.74 -25.27 -30.25
CA GLY A 40 2.34 -25.66 -30.14
C GLY A 40 1.39 -24.46 -30.10
N PRO A 41 0.08 -24.71 -29.94
CA PRO A 41 -0.90 -23.66 -29.69
C PRO A 41 -0.70 -23.07 -28.28
N ILE A 42 -1.01 -21.78 -28.15
CA ILE A 42 -1.02 -21.06 -26.87
C ILE A 42 -2.45 -20.58 -26.66
N LEU A 43 -3.05 -20.95 -25.53
CA LEU A 43 -4.32 -20.40 -25.09
C LEU A 43 -4.04 -19.10 -24.34
N ARG A 44 -4.65 -18.02 -24.81
CA ARG A 44 -4.62 -16.69 -24.20
C ARG A 44 -6.00 -16.41 -23.63
N LYS A 45 -6.07 -16.24 -22.30
CA LYS A 45 -7.25 -15.80 -21.58
C LYS A 45 -7.06 -14.33 -21.21
N GLU A 46 -7.95 -13.47 -21.67
CA GLU A 46 -7.95 -12.04 -21.39
C GLU A 46 -9.09 -11.72 -20.42
N SER A 47 -8.75 -11.24 -19.23
CA SER A 47 -9.70 -10.75 -18.23
C SER A 47 -9.62 -9.23 -18.17
N TRP A 48 -10.70 -8.56 -18.59
CA TRP A 48 -10.74 -7.11 -18.65
C TRP A 48 -11.25 -6.51 -17.34
N TRP A 49 -10.44 -5.66 -16.73
CA TRP A 49 -10.76 -5.02 -15.46
C TRP A 49 -11.13 -3.56 -15.66
N ARG A 50 -12.11 -3.07 -14.89
CA ARG A 50 -12.44 -1.65 -14.89
C ARG A 50 -11.35 -0.81 -14.22
N TRP A 51 -10.68 -1.39 -13.23
CA TRP A 51 -9.59 -0.77 -12.48
C TRP A 51 -8.74 -1.87 -11.83
N ALA A 52 -7.45 -1.61 -11.67
CA ALA A 52 -6.56 -2.40 -10.83
C ALA A 52 -5.42 -1.51 -10.32
N GLU A 53 -4.80 -1.94 -9.24
CA GLU A 53 -3.70 -1.25 -8.56
C GLU A 53 -2.58 -2.26 -8.32
N TRP A 54 -1.33 -1.81 -8.46
CA TRP A 54 -0.15 -2.65 -8.29
C TRP A 54 0.87 -1.99 -7.37
N THR A 55 1.70 -2.82 -6.76
CA THR A 55 2.94 -2.42 -6.11
C THR A 55 4.13 -2.98 -6.87
N ILE A 56 5.17 -2.17 -7.05
CA ILE A 56 6.48 -2.62 -7.51
C ILE A 56 7.50 -2.26 -6.44
N ASP A 57 8.31 -3.25 -6.11
CA ASP A 57 9.11 -3.27 -4.91
C ASP A 57 10.58 -3.34 -5.32
N ILE A 58 11.31 -2.23 -5.16
CA ILE A 58 12.66 -2.03 -5.68
C ILE A 58 13.70 -2.35 -4.60
N PRO A 59 14.59 -3.34 -4.82
CA PRO A 59 15.65 -3.67 -3.89
C PRO A 59 16.70 -2.55 -3.83
N GLU A 60 17.19 -2.24 -2.62
CA GLU A 60 18.17 -1.17 -2.37
C GLU A 60 19.48 -1.70 -1.79
N THR A 61 19.42 -2.75 -0.96
CA THR A 61 20.59 -3.35 -0.32
C THR A 61 21.17 -4.48 -1.18
N GLU A 62 22.45 -4.80 -0.97
CA GLU A 62 23.11 -5.91 -1.68
C GLU A 62 22.38 -7.25 -1.45
N GLU A 63 21.92 -7.50 -0.23
CA GLU A 63 21.14 -8.69 0.14
C GLU A 63 19.78 -8.75 -0.60
N GLU A 64 19.07 -7.63 -0.69
CA GLU A 64 17.81 -7.54 -1.44
C GLU A 64 18.04 -7.73 -2.95
N ILE A 65 19.14 -7.20 -3.50
CA ILE A 65 19.50 -7.34 -4.92
C ILE A 65 19.88 -8.79 -5.23
N GLU A 66 20.64 -9.46 -4.37
CA GLU A 66 20.96 -10.88 -4.52
C GLU A 66 19.69 -11.75 -4.50
N ALA A 67 18.76 -11.45 -3.58
CA ALA A 67 17.48 -12.13 -3.52
C ALA A 67 16.65 -11.91 -4.79
N PHE A 68 16.58 -10.68 -5.28
CA PHE A 68 15.90 -10.30 -6.53
C PHE A 68 16.45 -11.06 -7.74
N LEU A 69 17.78 -11.22 -7.84
CA LEU A 69 18.41 -11.91 -8.97
C LEU A 69 18.35 -13.43 -8.88
N SER A 70 18.12 -14.00 -7.69
CA SER A 70 18.25 -15.45 -7.44
C SER A 70 17.32 -16.34 -8.27
N TYR A 71 16.18 -15.82 -8.69
CA TYR A 71 15.17 -16.52 -9.51
C TYR A 71 15.11 -16.02 -10.95
N LYS A 72 16.02 -15.11 -11.33
CA LYS A 72 16.07 -14.53 -12.67
C LYS A 72 17.18 -15.20 -13.50
N PRO A 73 17.06 -15.21 -14.84
CA PRO A 73 18.04 -15.84 -15.73
C PRO A 73 19.29 -14.97 -15.95
N PHE A 74 19.74 -14.21 -14.95
CA PHE A 74 20.88 -13.30 -15.05
C PHE A 74 21.95 -13.66 -14.02
N GLU A 75 23.21 -13.63 -14.44
CA GLU A 75 24.34 -14.01 -13.58
C GLU A 75 24.62 -13.00 -12.45
N ASN A 76 24.30 -11.72 -12.69
CA ASN A 76 24.57 -10.61 -11.78
C ASN A 76 23.78 -9.36 -12.21
N LEU A 77 23.86 -8.31 -11.38
CA LEU A 77 23.17 -7.04 -11.61
C LEU A 77 23.58 -6.37 -12.93
N GLU A 78 24.87 -6.40 -13.30
CA GLU A 78 25.35 -5.77 -14.54
C GLU A 78 24.70 -6.42 -15.77
N ALA A 79 24.60 -7.75 -15.78
CA ALA A 79 23.91 -8.48 -16.85
C ALA A 79 22.42 -8.17 -16.94
N TYR A 80 21.75 -7.99 -15.79
CA TYR A 80 20.35 -7.55 -15.74
C TYR A 80 20.18 -6.14 -16.33
N LEU A 81 20.99 -5.19 -15.87
CA LEU A 81 20.92 -3.79 -16.31
C LEU A 81 21.21 -3.63 -17.80
N ASP A 82 22.21 -4.34 -18.34
CA ASP A 82 22.53 -4.32 -19.78
C ASP A 82 21.40 -4.91 -20.63
N HIS A 83 20.77 -6.00 -20.17
CA HIS A 83 19.64 -6.62 -20.87
C HIS A 83 18.43 -5.68 -20.95
N HIS A 84 18.12 -4.98 -19.86
CA HIS A 84 16.97 -4.09 -19.77
C HIS A 84 17.28 -2.65 -20.21
N GLY A 85 18.55 -2.29 -20.42
CA GLY A 85 18.97 -1.00 -20.94
C GLY A 85 18.87 0.17 -19.95
N GLY A 86 18.91 -0.09 -18.64
CA GLY A 86 18.85 0.91 -17.57
C GLY A 86 20.13 1.00 -16.75
N GLU A 87 20.34 2.10 -16.02
CA GLU A 87 21.49 2.26 -15.11
C GLU A 87 21.18 1.74 -13.69
N THR A 88 19.90 1.59 -13.35
CA THR A 88 19.42 1.08 -12.06
C THR A 88 18.23 0.13 -12.23
N ILE A 89 17.96 -0.72 -11.23
CA ILE A 89 16.78 -1.59 -11.22
C ILE A 89 15.50 -0.74 -11.28
N GLU A 90 15.49 0.39 -10.56
CA GLU A 90 14.41 1.36 -10.56
C GLU A 90 14.11 1.87 -11.98
N GLU A 91 15.13 2.26 -12.75
CA GLU A 91 14.96 2.68 -14.15
C GLU A 91 14.46 1.55 -15.06
N CYS A 92 14.89 0.30 -14.81
CA CYS A 92 14.46 -0.85 -15.61
C CYS A 92 12.98 -1.21 -15.38
N LEU A 93 12.49 -1.06 -14.14
CA LEU A 93 11.13 -1.47 -13.76
C LEU A 93 10.11 -0.34 -13.84
N ILE A 94 10.52 0.88 -13.46
CA ILE A 94 9.64 2.06 -13.38
C ILE A 94 9.89 3.00 -14.57
N GLY A 95 11.14 3.18 -14.98
CA GLY A 95 11.52 4.16 -15.99
C GLY A 95 10.94 3.89 -17.39
N SER A 96 10.56 2.65 -17.68
CA SER A 96 9.92 2.25 -18.93
C SER A 96 8.39 2.40 -18.94
N LEU A 97 7.77 2.77 -17.81
CA LEU A 97 6.32 2.88 -17.69
C LEU A 97 5.80 4.23 -18.24
N PRO A 98 4.69 4.24 -18.99
CA PRO A 98 4.14 5.43 -19.62
C PRO A 98 3.49 6.33 -18.56
N VAL A 99 4.13 7.46 -18.23
CA VAL A 99 3.59 8.45 -17.27
C VAL A 99 2.99 9.67 -17.99
N ASP A 100 3.58 10.06 -19.12
CA ASP A 100 3.26 11.32 -19.82
C ASP A 100 2.49 11.13 -21.14
N ASP A 101 2.33 9.90 -21.61
CA ASP A 101 1.68 9.55 -22.87
C ASP A 101 0.57 8.51 -22.67
N ASP A 102 -0.50 8.59 -23.48
CA ASP A 102 -1.59 7.61 -23.46
C ASP A 102 -1.19 6.29 -24.15
N ASP A 103 0.09 5.94 -24.10
CA ASP A 103 0.64 4.73 -24.67
C ASP A 103 0.23 3.51 -23.82
N SER A 104 0.23 2.34 -24.46
CA SER A 104 -0.01 1.07 -23.79
C SER A 104 1.31 0.47 -23.32
N CYS A 105 1.34 -0.11 -22.13
CA CYS A 105 2.47 -0.86 -21.61
C CYS A 105 2.07 -2.21 -21.06
N CYS A 106 3.03 -3.13 -21.00
CA CYS A 106 2.95 -4.28 -20.11
C CYS A 106 3.66 -3.89 -18.81
N LEU A 107 3.03 -4.16 -17.66
CA LEU A 107 3.72 -4.05 -16.38
C LEU A 107 4.80 -5.14 -16.30
N PRO A 108 5.92 -4.85 -15.62
CA PRO A 108 6.95 -5.85 -15.39
C PRO A 108 6.44 -6.98 -14.49
N ASP A 109 7.07 -8.15 -14.55
CA ASP A 109 6.70 -9.33 -13.76
C ASP A 109 6.77 -9.06 -12.24
N GLU A 110 7.53 -8.04 -11.84
CA GLU A 110 7.66 -7.56 -10.47
C GLU A 110 6.43 -6.81 -9.95
N ALA A 111 5.47 -6.46 -10.81
CA ALA A 111 4.25 -5.79 -10.41
C ALA A 111 3.29 -6.76 -9.73
N GLU A 112 3.10 -6.61 -8.43
CA GLU A 112 2.12 -7.37 -7.66
C GLU A 112 0.79 -6.62 -7.65
N MET A 113 -0.27 -7.25 -8.15
CA MET A 113 -1.61 -6.66 -8.13
C MET A 113 -2.17 -6.66 -6.70
N ILE A 114 -2.42 -5.48 -6.15
CA ILE A 114 -2.93 -5.28 -4.78
C ILE A 114 -4.45 -5.38 -4.76
N SER A 115 -5.09 -4.80 -5.78
CA SER A 115 -6.54 -4.70 -5.86
C SER A 115 -7.01 -4.65 -7.31
N CYS A 116 -8.21 -5.18 -7.57
CA CYS A 116 -8.88 -5.10 -8.86
C CYS A 116 -10.38 -4.86 -8.66
N TRP A 117 -11.02 -4.17 -9.60
CA TRP A 117 -12.43 -3.79 -9.50
C TRP A 117 -13.20 -4.06 -10.79
N ASP A 118 -14.36 -4.71 -10.64
CA ASP A 118 -15.41 -4.83 -11.66
C ASP A 118 -14.90 -5.44 -12.98
N GLY A 119 -14.86 -6.79 -13.05
CA GLY A 119 -14.54 -7.53 -14.28
C GLY A 119 -15.57 -7.24 -15.37
N GLN A 120 -15.11 -6.69 -16.50
CA GLN A 120 -15.92 -6.28 -17.65
C GLN A 120 -16.21 -7.44 -18.63
N GLY A 121 -15.45 -8.53 -18.53
CA GLY A 121 -15.59 -9.71 -19.37
C GLY A 121 -14.30 -10.51 -19.47
N GLU A 122 -14.43 -11.73 -19.98
CA GLU A 122 -13.33 -12.63 -20.25
C GLU A 122 -13.38 -13.04 -21.73
N GLU A 123 -12.23 -13.23 -22.36
CA GLU A 123 -12.13 -13.70 -23.74
C GLU A 123 -11.03 -14.76 -23.86
N PHE A 124 -11.31 -15.86 -24.56
CA PHE A 124 -10.36 -16.94 -24.80
C PHE A 124 -9.96 -16.96 -26.28
N LYS A 125 -8.65 -17.03 -26.55
CA LYS A 125 -8.08 -17.02 -27.90
C LYS A 125 -6.99 -18.07 -28.03
N ILE A 126 -6.89 -18.69 -29.20
CA ILE A 126 -5.74 -19.54 -29.55
C ILE A 126 -4.77 -18.75 -30.41
N GLU A 127 -3.59 -18.49 -29.86
CA GLU A 127 -2.44 -17.96 -30.56
C GLU A 127 -1.57 -19.11 -31.11
N LEU A 128 -1.04 -18.90 -32.31
CA LEU A 128 -0.16 -19.88 -32.97
C LEU A 128 1.27 -19.39 -32.95
N THR A 129 2.19 -20.30 -32.70
CA THR A 129 3.62 -20.11 -32.91
C THR A 129 3.93 -20.16 -34.41
N ARG A 130 5.07 -19.60 -34.82
CA ARG A 130 5.36 -19.26 -36.24
C ARG A 130 5.25 -20.43 -37.24
N ASP A 131 5.50 -21.66 -36.78
CA ASP A 131 5.57 -22.83 -37.66
C ASP A 131 4.33 -23.75 -37.54
N LEU A 132 3.34 -23.38 -36.73
CA LEU A 132 2.10 -24.13 -36.56
C LEU A 132 0.98 -23.55 -37.45
N GLU A 133 0.39 -24.39 -38.29
CA GLU A 133 -0.80 -24.04 -39.07
C GLU A 133 -2.01 -24.80 -38.51
N LEU A 134 -2.93 -24.07 -37.87
CA LEU A 134 -4.27 -24.55 -37.51
C LEU A 134 -5.31 -23.74 -38.27
N SER A 135 -6.42 -24.38 -38.64
CA SER A 135 -7.52 -23.66 -39.28
C SER A 135 -8.19 -22.70 -38.29
N GLU A 136 -8.85 -21.67 -38.80
CA GLU A 136 -9.60 -20.73 -37.95
C GLU A 136 -10.70 -21.45 -37.16
N GLU A 137 -11.40 -22.40 -37.79
CA GLU A 137 -12.42 -23.24 -37.17
C GLU A 137 -11.85 -24.09 -36.02
N ASP A 138 -10.68 -24.70 -36.20
CA ASP A 138 -10.03 -25.48 -35.13
C ASP A 138 -9.64 -24.59 -33.95
N ARG A 139 -9.13 -23.37 -34.20
CA ARG A 139 -8.77 -22.43 -33.14
C ARG A 139 -9.99 -21.94 -32.36
N GLU A 140 -11.07 -21.60 -33.05
CA GLU A 140 -12.32 -21.16 -32.43
C GLU A 140 -12.92 -22.27 -31.58
N GLN A 141 -12.93 -23.52 -32.09
CA GLN A 141 -13.42 -24.67 -31.34
C GLN A 141 -12.57 -24.93 -30.10
N MET A 142 -11.25 -24.85 -30.20
CA MET A 142 -10.35 -25.01 -29.05
C MET A 142 -10.52 -23.90 -28.00
N ALA A 143 -10.72 -22.65 -28.43
CA ALA A 143 -11.00 -21.53 -27.52
C ALA A 143 -12.34 -21.72 -26.80
N LEU A 144 -13.39 -22.13 -27.53
CA LEU A 144 -14.71 -22.40 -26.95
C LEU A 144 -14.67 -23.55 -25.93
N GLU A 145 -13.96 -24.63 -26.24
CA GLU A 145 -13.78 -25.75 -25.30
C GLU A 145 -13.02 -25.32 -24.03
N ALA A 146 -12.03 -24.44 -24.16
CA ALA A 146 -11.32 -23.89 -23.02
C ALA A 146 -12.22 -22.97 -22.17
N GLU A 147 -13.00 -22.09 -22.82
CA GLU A 147 -13.97 -21.24 -22.14
C GLU A 147 -15.02 -22.09 -21.41
N GLU A 148 -15.57 -23.13 -22.04
CA GLU A 148 -16.54 -24.03 -21.41
C GLU A 148 -15.93 -24.82 -20.24
N ALA A 149 -14.68 -25.27 -20.35
CA ALA A 149 -14.01 -25.95 -19.24
C ALA A 149 -13.74 -25.01 -18.05
N TYR A 150 -13.44 -23.73 -18.32
CA TYR A 150 -13.17 -22.74 -17.28
C TYR A 150 -14.46 -22.21 -16.64
N ASN A 151 -15.42 -21.76 -17.45
CA ASN A 151 -16.66 -21.07 -17.04
C ASN A 151 -17.91 -21.97 -16.99
N GLY A 152 -17.80 -23.25 -17.34
CA GLY A 152 -18.93 -24.18 -17.43
C GLY A 152 -19.64 -24.45 -16.11
N GLU A 153 -20.72 -25.22 -16.17
CA GLU A 153 -21.60 -25.49 -15.02
C GLU A 153 -20.87 -26.14 -13.83
N ASP A 154 -19.78 -26.86 -14.10
CA ASP A 154 -18.97 -27.53 -13.07
C ASP A 154 -18.07 -26.57 -12.27
N GLY A 155 -17.88 -25.32 -12.75
CA GLY A 155 -17.15 -24.26 -12.04
C GLY A 155 -15.71 -24.63 -11.68
N LEU A 156 -14.99 -25.27 -12.61
CA LEU A 156 -13.65 -25.79 -12.37
C LEU A 156 -12.54 -24.76 -12.61
N TYR A 157 -12.83 -23.62 -13.26
CA TYR A 157 -11.87 -22.55 -13.53
C TYR A 157 -10.54 -23.10 -14.08
N GLU A 158 -9.41 -22.84 -13.41
CA GLU A 158 -8.08 -23.31 -13.80
C GLU A 158 -7.99 -24.84 -13.87
N GLU A 159 -8.62 -25.55 -12.94
CA GLU A 159 -8.64 -27.02 -12.94
C GLU A 159 -9.31 -27.58 -14.21
N GLY A 160 -10.29 -26.86 -14.76
CA GLY A 160 -10.94 -27.20 -16.03
C GLY A 160 -9.97 -27.17 -17.20
N LEU A 161 -9.15 -26.12 -17.27
CA LEU A 161 -8.11 -25.98 -18.29
C LEU A 161 -7.03 -27.04 -18.12
N GLU A 162 -6.60 -27.32 -16.89
CA GLU A 162 -5.63 -28.37 -16.59
C GLU A 162 -6.11 -29.77 -16.99
N ASN A 163 -7.40 -30.05 -16.81
CA ASN A 163 -8.04 -31.30 -17.23
C ASN A 163 -8.07 -31.46 -18.76
N LEU A 164 -8.16 -30.36 -19.50
CA LEU A 164 -7.98 -30.34 -20.95
C LEU A 164 -6.49 -30.46 -21.36
N GLY A 165 -5.57 -30.54 -20.41
CA GLY A 165 -4.14 -30.65 -20.64
C GLY A 165 -3.47 -29.31 -20.95
N TRP A 166 -4.08 -28.19 -20.54
CA TRP A 166 -3.39 -26.90 -20.50
C TRP A 166 -2.50 -26.79 -19.25
N GLU A 167 -1.44 -26.00 -19.34
CA GLU A 167 -0.51 -25.68 -18.26
C GLU A 167 -0.30 -24.17 -18.25
N HIS A 168 -0.55 -23.53 -17.11
CA HIS A 168 -0.31 -22.11 -16.93
C HIS A 168 1.18 -21.81 -17.10
N CYS A 169 1.48 -20.76 -17.85
CA CYS A 169 2.85 -20.36 -18.14
C CYS A 169 3.21 -19.06 -17.46
N GLU A 170 2.37 -18.03 -17.64
CA GLU A 170 2.61 -16.70 -17.10
C GLU A 170 1.31 -15.88 -17.09
N THR A 171 1.32 -14.82 -16.28
CA THR A 171 0.29 -13.79 -16.23
C THR A 171 0.94 -12.45 -16.53
N ILE A 172 0.33 -11.68 -17.43
CA ILE A 172 0.82 -10.37 -17.87
C ILE A 172 -0.28 -9.34 -17.66
N TYR A 173 0.09 -8.16 -17.17
CA TYR A 173 -0.83 -7.03 -17.05
C TYR A 173 -0.56 -6.02 -18.15
N GLU A 174 -1.50 -5.90 -19.09
CA GLU A 174 -1.48 -4.89 -20.14
C GLU A 174 -2.33 -3.69 -19.72
N VAL A 175 -1.73 -2.51 -19.69
CA VAL A 175 -2.40 -1.25 -19.36
C VAL A 175 -2.40 -0.34 -20.58
N TYR A 176 -3.59 0.07 -21.00
CA TYR A 176 -3.85 0.85 -22.22
C TYR A 176 -4.09 2.33 -21.91
N CYS A 177 -3.27 2.88 -21.02
CA CYS A 177 -3.24 4.31 -20.69
C CYS A 177 -1.98 4.66 -19.93
N LYS A 178 -1.71 5.97 -19.79
CA LYS A 178 -0.73 6.43 -18.82
C LYS A 178 -1.05 5.97 -17.40
N LEU A 179 0.02 5.71 -16.67
CA LEU A 179 0.03 5.30 -15.28
C LEU A 179 0.32 6.50 -14.38
N LYS A 180 -0.23 6.45 -13.18
CA LYS A 180 0.18 7.28 -12.06
C LYS A 180 1.02 6.40 -11.15
N ILE A 181 2.23 6.87 -10.85
CA ILE A 181 3.23 6.14 -10.07
C ILE A 181 3.61 7.01 -8.87
N GLU A 182 3.45 6.47 -7.67
CA GLU A 182 3.72 7.17 -6.42
C GLU A 182 4.65 6.31 -5.55
N LEU A 183 5.75 6.90 -5.06
CA LEU A 183 6.58 6.24 -4.05
C LEU A 183 5.75 6.11 -2.77
N GLU A 184 5.59 4.89 -2.28
CA GLU A 184 4.94 4.66 -1.00
C GLU A 184 5.86 5.15 0.13
N GLU A 185 5.34 6.08 0.94
CA GLU A 185 6.03 6.49 2.15
C GLU A 185 6.13 5.31 3.11
N MET A 186 7.33 5.07 3.64
CA MET A 186 7.48 4.10 4.73
C MET A 186 6.56 4.50 5.90
N GLU A 187 6.00 3.51 6.61
CA GLU A 187 5.09 3.77 7.73
C GLU A 187 5.69 4.74 8.76
N GLU A 188 6.99 4.65 9.01
CA GLU A 188 7.71 5.57 9.89
C GLU A 188 7.70 7.02 9.38
N GLU A 189 7.94 7.23 8.09
CA GLU A 189 7.93 8.57 7.47
C GLU A 189 6.52 9.17 7.46
N LYS A 190 5.52 8.34 7.17
CA LYS A 190 4.10 8.71 7.24
C LYS A 190 3.72 9.14 8.66
N LEU A 191 4.15 8.38 9.68
CA LEU A 191 3.91 8.72 11.09
C LEU A 191 4.59 10.03 11.48
N VAL A 192 5.84 10.25 11.05
CA VAL A 192 6.56 11.50 11.31
C VAL A 192 5.87 12.70 10.65
N ARG A 193 5.42 12.57 9.39
CA ARG A 193 4.67 13.65 8.70
C ARG A 193 3.37 13.97 9.42
N LEU A 194 2.55 12.96 9.73
CA LEU A 194 1.28 13.13 10.45
C LEU A 194 1.50 13.77 11.82
N PHE A 195 2.57 13.38 12.53
CA PHE A 195 2.93 13.99 13.81
C PHE A 195 3.32 15.47 13.66
N ASN A 196 4.08 15.82 12.63
CA ASN A 196 4.47 17.20 12.35
C ASN A 196 3.27 18.08 11.95
N GLU A 197 2.33 17.54 11.18
CA GLU A 197 1.06 18.20 10.84
C GLU A 197 0.22 18.44 12.10
N PHE A 198 0.07 17.42 12.94
CA PHE A 198 -0.59 17.52 14.24
C PHE A 198 0.06 18.58 15.13
N GLN A 199 1.39 18.60 15.25
CA GLN A 199 2.10 19.61 16.03
C GLN A 199 1.85 21.03 15.49
N SER A 200 1.82 21.19 14.17
CA SER A 200 1.59 22.49 13.52
C SER A 200 0.18 23.00 13.77
N MET A 201 -0.80 22.11 13.66
CA MET A 201 -2.20 22.36 13.96
C MET A 201 -2.41 22.70 15.44
N LEU A 202 -1.85 21.90 16.34
CA LEU A 202 -1.91 22.14 17.78
C LEU A 202 -1.31 23.51 18.13
N ARG A 203 -0.14 23.87 17.57
CA ARG A 203 0.45 25.21 17.74
C ARG A 203 -0.49 26.32 17.28
N SER A 204 -1.17 26.14 16.14
CA SER A 204 -2.13 27.12 15.62
C SER A 204 -3.33 27.30 16.55
N ASP A 205 -3.89 26.19 17.05
CA ASP A 205 -5.04 26.18 17.94
C ASP A 205 -4.71 26.76 19.31
N LEU A 206 -3.54 26.42 19.87
CA LEU A 206 -3.04 26.96 21.13
C LEU A 206 -2.86 28.49 21.09
N LYS A 207 -2.48 29.03 19.92
CA LYS A 207 -2.38 30.49 19.72
C LYS A 207 -3.73 31.16 19.55
N SER A 208 -4.65 30.49 18.86
CA SER A 208 -5.94 31.08 18.49
C SER A 208 -6.98 31.00 19.59
N PHE A 209 -6.87 29.99 20.47
CA PHE A 209 -7.85 29.71 21.52
C PHE A 209 -7.21 29.38 22.88
N PRO A 210 -6.33 30.25 23.42
CA PRO A 210 -5.63 29.98 24.67
C PRO A 210 -6.59 29.79 25.87
N GLU A 211 -7.75 30.44 25.86
CA GLU A 211 -8.78 30.32 26.88
C GLU A 211 -9.44 28.94 26.93
N LYS A 212 -9.45 28.21 25.81
CA LYS A 212 -10.02 26.85 25.73
C LYS A 212 -9.17 25.80 26.44
N LEU A 213 -7.91 26.11 26.74
CA LEU A 213 -7.00 25.20 27.43
C LEU A 213 -7.28 25.06 28.93
N GLY A 214 -8.01 26.01 29.52
CA GLY A 214 -8.34 25.97 30.94
C GLY A 214 -7.11 25.84 31.85
N ASN A 215 -7.17 24.89 32.78
CA ASN A 215 -6.17 24.66 33.82
C ASN A 215 -5.14 23.65 33.32
N ILE A 216 -3.89 24.08 33.07
CA ILE A 216 -2.83 23.20 32.52
C ILE A 216 -2.14 22.39 33.59
N PHE A 217 -1.77 23.00 34.71
CA PHE A 217 -1.13 22.28 35.81
C PHE A 217 -1.96 22.45 37.07
N GLU A 218 -2.37 21.34 37.68
CA GLU A 218 -2.96 21.32 39.02
C GLU A 218 -1.96 20.65 39.97
N ALA A 219 -1.37 21.45 40.85
CA ALA A 219 -0.51 20.95 41.91
C ALA A 219 -1.29 21.00 43.23
N ILE A 220 -1.39 19.84 43.89
CA ILE A 220 -1.82 19.77 45.28
C ILE A 220 -0.58 20.10 46.11
N LEU A 221 -0.57 21.28 46.74
CA LEU A 221 0.48 21.60 47.68
C LEU A 221 0.23 20.78 48.94
N ASP A 222 1.09 19.81 49.19
CA ASP A 222 1.13 19.09 50.45
C ASP A 222 1.72 20.02 51.51
N THR A 223 0.86 20.78 52.17
CA THR A 223 1.28 21.60 53.30
C THR A 223 1.40 20.67 54.51
N GLU A 224 2.62 20.21 54.79
CA GLU A 224 3.00 19.51 56.03
C GLU A 224 2.89 20.41 57.29
N SER A 225 1.79 21.13 57.45
CA SER A 225 1.46 21.82 58.70
C SER A 225 0.04 21.45 59.09
N TYR A 226 -0.03 20.43 59.94
CA TYR A 226 -1.17 20.08 60.76
C TYR A 226 -1.67 21.31 61.54
N GLU A 227 -2.72 21.98 61.07
CA GLU A 227 -3.78 22.52 61.92
C GLU A 227 -5.10 22.41 61.14
N GLU A 228 -6.13 22.01 61.88
CA GLU A 228 -7.38 21.40 61.41
C GLU A 228 -8.22 22.31 60.48
N GLU A 229 -8.96 21.67 59.55
CA GLU A 229 -10.08 22.20 58.75
C GLU A 229 -9.84 23.04 57.47
N ASN A 230 -8.65 23.04 56.85
CA ASN A 230 -8.51 23.64 55.52
C ASN A 230 -8.26 22.59 54.42
N GLU A 231 -9.15 22.55 53.42
CA GLU A 231 -8.98 21.75 52.21
C GLU A 231 -7.60 22.02 51.57
N PRO A 232 -6.94 20.98 51.01
CA PRO A 232 -5.63 21.13 50.42
C PRO A 232 -5.65 22.23 49.35
N LYS A 233 -4.70 23.18 49.46
CA LYS A 233 -4.67 24.35 48.60
C LYS A 233 -4.22 23.93 47.19
N LYS A 234 -5.20 23.76 46.30
CA LYS A 234 -4.97 23.49 44.88
C LYS A 234 -4.36 24.73 44.22
N VAL A 235 -3.17 24.59 43.67
CA VAL A 235 -2.58 25.61 42.79
C VAL A 235 -2.85 25.22 41.36
N VAL A 236 -3.58 26.08 40.67
CA VAL A 236 -3.98 25.92 39.29
C VAL A 236 -3.15 26.89 38.45
N THR A 237 -2.43 26.38 37.45
CA THR A 237 -1.71 27.19 36.46
C THR A 237 -2.46 27.14 35.15
N ARG A 238 -2.93 28.30 34.67
CA ARG A 238 -3.56 28.44 33.35
C ARG A 238 -2.51 28.61 32.25
N TYR A 239 -2.88 28.32 31.01
CA TYR A 239 -1.99 28.48 29.85
C TYR A 239 -1.40 29.88 29.77
N ASP A 240 -2.24 30.92 29.82
CA ASP A 240 -1.80 32.31 29.69
C ASP A 240 -0.78 32.70 30.76
N ASP A 241 -0.97 32.20 31.98
CA ASP A 241 -0.06 32.45 33.09
C ASP A 241 1.27 31.71 32.89
N ALA A 242 1.22 30.48 32.37
CA ALA A 242 2.41 29.70 32.01
C ALA A 242 3.17 30.36 30.85
N VAL A 243 2.49 30.77 29.79
CA VAL A 243 3.09 31.45 28.63
C VAL A 243 3.72 32.77 29.05
N LYS A 244 3.01 33.57 29.85
CA LYS A 244 3.51 34.85 30.36
C LYS A 244 4.74 34.68 31.24
N LYS A 245 4.82 33.58 32.01
CA LYS A 245 5.92 33.31 32.95
C LYS A 245 7.12 32.63 32.30
N PHE A 246 6.90 31.71 31.38
CA PHE A 246 7.92 30.79 30.87
C PHE A 246 8.21 30.95 29.38
N GLY A 247 7.38 31.68 28.64
CA GLY A 247 7.45 31.82 27.19
C GLY A 247 6.73 30.67 26.48
N GLU A 248 6.08 31.00 25.35
CA GLU A 248 5.26 30.08 24.56
C GLU A 248 6.03 28.81 24.15
N GLU A 249 7.24 28.97 23.59
CA GLU A 249 8.05 27.83 23.13
C GLU A 249 8.36 26.83 24.25
N LYS A 250 8.63 27.33 25.46
CA LYS A 250 8.97 26.47 26.60
C LYS A 250 7.75 25.71 27.11
N VAL A 251 6.60 26.38 27.19
CA VAL A 251 5.33 25.75 27.59
C VAL A 251 4.93 24.69 26.56
N LEU A 252 5.03 25.02 25.27
CA LEU A 252 4.69 24.12 24.18
C LEU A 252 5.63 22.90 24.15
N LYS A 253 6.94 23.12 24.32
CA LYS A 253 7.91 22.03 24.42
C LYS A 253 7.58 21.11 25.60
N THR A 254 7.31 21.65 26.79
CA THR A 254 6.91 20.82 27.94
C THR A 254 5.62 20.04 27.66
N LEU A 255 4.64 20.63 26.98
CA LEU A 255 3.40 19.92 26.62
C LEU A 255 3.67 18.78 25.63
N LEU A 256 4.56 18.99 24.65
CA LEU A 256 4.89 18.00 23.62
C LEU A 256 5.82 16.89 24.15
N ASP A 257 6.78 17.23 25.03
CA ASP A 257 7.71 16.27 25.64
C ASP A 257 6.97 15.25 26.55
N GLU A 258 5.79 15.62 27.06
CA GLU A 258 4.93 14.76 27.87
C GLU A 258 3.94 13.93 27.03
N ILE A 259 3.86 14.15 25.70
CA ILE A 259 3.13 13.27 24.79
C ILE A 259 4.03 12.07 24.49
N PRO A 260 3.68 10.85 24.92
CA PRO A 260 4.52 9.68 24.68
C PRO A 260 4.67 9.48 23.17
N THR A 261 5.91 9.47 22.68
CA THR A 261 6.22 9.30 21.25
C THR A 261 5.87 7.90 20.74
N THR A 262 5.75 6.93 21.64
CA THR A 262 5.33 5.55 21.39
C THR A 262 4.76 4.96 22.67
N LEU A 263 3.53 4.46 22.63
CA LEU A 263 2.93 3.73 23.74
C LEU A 263 2.34 2.43 23.22
N THR A 264 2.96 1.31 23.59
CA THR A 264 2.37 -0.03 23.42
C THR A 264 1.34 -0.24 24.51
N CYS A 265 0.06 -0.06 24.18
CA CYS A 265 -1.04 -0.43 25.07
C CYS A 265 -1.30 -1.93 24.97
N ALA A 266 -0.99 -2.67 26.04
CA ALA A 266 -1.44 -4.05 26.20
C ALA A 266 -2.89 -4.04 26.71
N PHE A 267 -3.85 -4.35 25.84
CA PHE A 267 -5.18 -4.77 26.28
C PHE A 267 -5.15 -6.30 26.42
N GLU A 268 -5.49 -6.78 27.62
CA GLU A 268 -5.81 -8.19 27.95
C GLU A 268 -5.16 -9.28 27.06
N GLY A 269 -3.83 -9.31 27.01
CA GLY A 269 -3.09 -10.51 26.60
C GLY A 269 -2.65 -10.62 25.14
N GLU A 270 -3.04 -9.70 24.24
CA GLU A 270 -2.50 -9.67 22.87
C GLU A 270 -2.13 -8.24 22.45
N VAL A 271 -0.89 -8.05 22.00
CA VAL A 271 -0.39 -6.77 21.46
C VAL A 271 -0.82 -6.70 20.01
N THR A 272 -1.95 -6.04 19.71
CA THR A 272 -2.52 -6.07 18.35
C THR A 272 -2.78 -4.72 17.70
N ALA A 273 -2.42 -3.59 18.30
CA ALA A 273 -2.49 -2.30 17.59
C ALA A 273 -1.51 -1.26 18.13
N ILE A 274 -0.67 -0.73 17.24
CA ILE A 274 0.02 0.54 17.44
C ILE A 274 -1.02 1.63 17.20
N TYR A 275 -1.70 2.06 18.26
CA TYR A 275 -2.57 3.21 18.17
C TYR A 275 -1.72 4.48 18.02
N PRO A 276 -2.13 5.43 17.17
CA PRO A 276 -1.53 6.76 17.17
C PRO A 276 -1.53 7.33 18.59
N ALA A 277 -0.42 7.99 18.99
CA ALA A 277 -0.20 8.46 20.35
C ALA A 277 -1.38 9.26 20.95
N PHE A 278 -2.17 9.93 20.12
CA PHE A 278 -3.36 10.68 20.53
C PHE A 278 -4.52 9.81 21.04
N VAL A 279 -4.71 8.58 20.50
CA VAL A 279 -5.78 7.66 20.90
C VAL A 279 -5.50 7.06 22.28
N VAL A 280 -4.23 6.75 22.55
CA VAL A 280 -3.78 6.27 23.86
C VAL A 280 -3.82 7.38 24.90
N ALA A 281 -3.39 8.58 24.52
CA ALA A 281 -3.45 9.76 25.36
C ALA A 281 -4.88 10.01 25.89
N ALA A 282 -5.91 9.78 25.05
CA ALA A 282 -7.32 9.94 25.44
C ALA A 282 -7.81 9.02 26.59
N GLN A 283 -7.05 8.00 26.99
CA GLN A 283 -7.47 7.02 28.02
C GLN A 283 -6.83 7.24 29.41
N LEU A 284 -5.90 8.21 29.56
CA LEU A 284 -5.22 8.43 30.84
C LEU A 284 -5.96 9.45 31.74
N PRO A 285 -6.24 9.12 33.01
CA PRO A 285 -7.13 9.91 33.87
C PRO A 285 -6.52 11.17 34.50
N ASN A 286 -5.20 11.42 34.39
CA ASN A 286 -4.55 12.55 35.05
C ASN A 286 -3.43 13.17 34.19
N ALA A 287 -3.40 14.52 34.15
CA ALA A 287 -2.39 15.44 33.58
C ALA A 287 -2.44 15.70 32.06
N ASN A 288 -2.52 17.00 31.70
CA ASN A 288 -2.29 17.65 30.39
C ASN A 288 -3.10 17.16 29.16
N THR A 289 -3.64 15.96 29.23
CA THR A 289 -4.16 15.20 28.11
C THR A 289 -5.66 15.42 27.94
N SER A 290 -6.37 15.71 29.03
CA SER A 290 -7.76 16.18 29.02
C SER A 290 -7.93 17.50 28.25
N ILE A 291 -6.87 18.30 28.19
CA ILE A 291 -6.82 19.59 27.52
C ILE A 291 -6.60 19.41 26.02
N ILE A 292 -5.66 18.53 25.64
CA ILE A 292 -5.47 18.09 24.25
C ILE A 292 -6.75 17.42 23.73
N TYR A 293 -7.41 16.60 24.54
CA TYR A 293 -8.69 15.95 24.23
C TYR A 293 -9.85 16.95 24.05
N SER A 294 -9.92 18.01 24.87
CA SER A 294 -10.94 19.06 24.71
C SER A 294 -10.75 19.86 23.43
N LEU A 295 -9.51 20.12 23.01
CA LEU A 295 -9.20 20.80 21.75
C LEU A 295 -9.48 19.91 20.53
N LEU A 296 -9.07 18.63 20.58
CA LEU A 296 -9.33 17.65 19.51
C LEU A 296 -10.82 17.38 19.30
N ARG A 297 -11.63 17.40 20.37
CA ARG A 297 -13.08 17.16 20.31
C ARG A 297 -13.85 18.33 19.68
N GLU A 298 -13.33 19.55 19.71
CA GLU A 298 -13.99 20.74 19.15
C GLU A 298 -13.55 21.09 17.72
N ASN A 299 -12.48 20.46 17.20
CA ASN A 299 -11.99 20.58 15.83
C ASN A 299 -11.95 19.20 15.14
N PRO A 300 -13.11 18.57 14.87
CA PRO A 300 -13.18 17.24 14.27
C PRO A 300 -12.61 17.17 12.84
N ASP A 301 -12.60 18.28 12.09
CA ASP A 301 -12.09 18.33 10.70
C ASP A 301 -10.56 18.21 10.60
N ALA A 302 -9.88 18.33 11.74
CA ALA A 302 -8.43 18.27 11.89
C ALA A 302 -7.91 16.82 12.06
N CYS A 303 -8.82 15.88 12.28
CA CYS A 303 -8.58 14.45 12.21
C CYS A 303 -9.49 13.88 11.12
N ASN A 304 -9.10 14.02 9.85
CA ASN A 304 -9.86 13.42 8.76
C ASN A 304 -9.23 12.09 8.34
N PRO A 305 -9.78 10.93 8.77
CA PRO A 305 -9.70 9.71 8.00
C PRO A 305 -10.85 9.75 6.97
N SER A 306 -10.54 10.00 5.70
CA SER A 306 -11.44 9.59 4.62
C SER A 306 -11.65 8.06 4.77
N LEU A 307 -12.85 7.47 4.95
CA LEU A 307 -14.20 7.69 4.41
C LEU A 307 -15.23 7.01 5.37
N VAL A 308 -16.31 7.64 5.83
CA VAL A 308 -17.69 7.72 5.24
C VAL A 308 -18.67 6.55 5.56
N GLN A 309 -19.77 6.95 6.24
CA GLN A 309 -21.20 6.52 6.17
C GLN A 309 -21.68 5.17 6.74
N TYR A 310 -22.75 5.20 7.57
CA TYR A 310 -24.16 5.07 7.14
C TYR A 310 -25.14 5.37 8.31
N THR A 311 -26.19 6.15 7.97
CA THR A 311 -27.48 6.43 8.66
C THR A 311 -27.51 7.02 10.07
#